data_AF-A0A7K3YIY5-F1
#
_entry.id   AF-A0A7K3YIY5-F1
#
_cell.length_a   1.000
_cell.length_b   1.000
_cell.length_c   1.000
_cell.angle_alpha   90.00
_cell.angle_beta   90.00
_cell.angle_gamma   90.00
#
_symmetry.space_group_name_H-M   'P 1'
#
loop_
_entity.id
_entity.type
_entity.pdbx_description
1 polymer ?
#
loop_
_entity_poly.entity_id
_entity_poly.type
_entity_poly.pdbx_seq_one_letter_code
_entity_poly.pdbx_strand_id
1 'polypeptide(L)' 'MAVEATIKVTPEVKGRLDKLKNYPRETYNEVIDRLTQDALEEAAEELTDEDIRDIEEAIADIKAGRVYTTEELKRELGID' A
#
# COMPACT_ATOMS: atom_id res chain seq x y z
N MET A 1 -10.03 -25.33 -10.68
CA MET A 1 -10.19 -24.89 -12.09
C MET A 1 -9.71 -23.46 -12.13
N ALA A 2 -8.74 -23.11 -12.98
CA ALA A 2 -8.37 -21.71 -13.18
C ALA A 2 -9.59 -21.02 -13.81
N VAL A 3 -10.16 -20.04 -13.12
CA VAL A 3 -11.27 -19.24 -13.66
C VAL A 3 -10.64 -18.18 -14.54
N GLU A 4 -10.50 -18.48 -15.83
CA GLU A 4 -10.06 -17.49 -16.81
C GLU A 4 -11.20 -16.50 -17.07
N ALA A 5 -10.93 -15.22 -16.84
CA ALA A 5 -11.86 -14.12 -17.13
C ALA A 5 -11.40 -13.36 -18.38
N THR A 6 -12.34 -12.91 -19.21
CA THR A 6 -12.04 -12.08 -20.38
C THR A 6 -12.31 -10.62 -20.07
N ILE A 7 -11.30 -9.76 -20.26
CA ILE A 7 -11.46 -8.30 -20.23
C ILE A 7 -11.28 -7.72 -21.64
N LYS A 8 -12.01 -6.65 -21.94
CA LYS A 8 -11.85 -5.90 -23.19
C LYS A 8 -10.95 -4.69 -22.94
N VAL A 9 -9.96 -4.51 -23.78
CA VAL A 9 -9.05 -3.35 -23.76
C VAL A 9 -9.03 -2.70 -25.15
N THR A 10 -8.77 -1.40 -25.19
CA THR A 10 -8.60 -0.70 -26.48
C THR A 10 -7.27 -1.08 -27.14
N PRO A 11 -7.10 -0.89 -28.46
CA PRO A 11 -5.83 -1.11 -29.13
C PRO A 11 -4.67 -0.33 -28.53
N GLU A 12 -4.93 0.90 -28.05
CA GLU A 12 -3.93 1.76 -27.41
C GLU A 12 -3.46 1.17 -26.08
N VAL A 13 -4.39 0.67 -25.25
CA VAL A 13 -4.06 -0.01 -24.00
C VAL A 13 -3.27 -1.29 -24.28
N LYS A 14 -3.68 -2.09 -25.26
CA LYS A 14 -2.93 -3.28 -25.69
C LYS A 14 -1.50 -2.93 -26.11
N GLY A 15 -1.32 -1.85 -26.87
CA GLY A 15 0.00 -1.37 -27.28
C GLY A 15 0.86 -0.87 -26.11
N ARG A 16 0.26 -0.32 -25.04
CA ARG A 16 0.97 -0.01 -23.79
C ARG A 16 1.40 -1.29 -23.07
N LEU A 17 0.52 -2.29 -22.98
CA LEU A 17 0.85 -3.58 -22.37
C LEU A 17 1.99 -4.29 -23.10
N ASP A 18 2.06 -4.20 -24.44
CA ASP A 18 3.17 -4.75 -25.20
C ASP A 18 4.53 -4.12 -24.85
N LYS A 19 4.56 -2.81 -24.59
CA LYS A 19 5.78 -2.09 -24.18
C LYS A 19 6.19 -2.38 -22.74
N LEU A 20 5.25 -2.83 -21.90
CA LEU A 20 5.48 -3.15 -20.49
C LEU A 20 5.93 -4.61 -20.28
N LYS A 21 6.08 -5.39 -21.35
CA LYS A 21 6.63 -6.73 -21.29
C LYS A 21 8.13 -6.70 -20.97
N ASN A 22 8.53 -7.46 -19.96
CA ASN A 22 9.92 -7.67 -19.57
C ASN A 22 10.65 -8.61 -20.54
N TYR A 23 9.93 -9.56 -21.15
CA TYR A 23 10.49 -10.50 -22.12
C TYR A 23 9.47 -10.82 -23.23
N PRO A 24 9.92 -11.21 -24.44
CA PRO A 24 9.03 -11.33 -25.61
C PRO A 24 7.86 -12.31 -25.45
N ARG A 25 7.97 -13.29 -24.55
CA ARG A 25 6.97 -14.34 -24.32
C ARG A 25 6.06 -14.09 -23.12
N GLU A 26 6.25 -12.99 -22.40
CA GLU A 26 5.40 -12.64 -21.26
C GLU A 26 3.96 -12.43 -21.74
N THR A 27 3.02 -13.08 -21.05
CA THR A 27 1.59 -13.00 -21.35
C THR A 27 1.02 -11.68 -20.83
N TYR A 28 -0.09 -11.21 -21.40
CA TYR A 28 -0.75 -10.03 -20.84
C TYR A 28 -1.28 -10.26 -19.43
N ASN A 29 -1.61 -11.51 -19.07
CA ASN A 29 -2.03 -11.82 -17.71
C ASN A 29 -0.89 -11.58 -16.72
N GLU A 30 0.34 -12.05 -17.01
CA GLU A 30 1.51 -11.80 -16.16
C GLU A 30 1.85 -10.31 -16.06
N VAL A 31 1.77 -9.57 -17.18
CA VAL A 31 1.98 -8.12 -17.17
C VAL A 31 0.93 -7.42 -16.30
N ILE A 32 -0.35 -7.76 -16.46
CA ILE A 32 -1.44 -7.14 -15.70
C ILE A 32 -1.31 -7.48 -14.22
N ASP A 33 -1.08 -8.75 -13.88
CA ASP A 33 -0.97 -9.23 -12.50
C ASP A 33 0.13 -8.47 -11.76
N ARG A 34 1.34 -8.43 -12.33
CA ARG A 34 2.47 -7.67 -11.77
C ARG A 34 2.13 -6.19 -11.59
N LEU A 35 1.63 -5.52 -12.62
CA LEU A 35 1.29 -4.09 -12.53
C LEU A 35 0.21 -3.81 -11.49
N THR A 36 -0.75 -4.72 -11.32
CA THR A 36 -1.79 -4.57 -10.30
C THR A 36 -1.28 -4.85 -8.89
N GLN A 37 -0.36 -5.79 -8.73
CA GLN A 37 0.31 -6.02 -7.45
C GLN A 37 1.13 -4.80 -7.04
N ASP A 38 1.98 -4.29 -7.95
CA ASP A 38 2.79 -3.09 -7.71
C ASP A 38 1.89 -1.90 -7.29
N ALA A 39 0.78 -1.68 -8.00
CA ALA A 39 -0.15 -0.59 -7.70
C ALA A 39 -0.91 -0.77 -6.38
N LEU A 40 -1.23 -2.00 -5.99
CA LEU A 40 -1.88 -2.29 -4.71
C LEU A 40 -0.92 -2.18 -3.54
N GLU A 41 0.35 -2.55 -3.73
CA GLU A 41 1.40 -2.38 -2.73
C GLU A 41 1.68 -0.90 -2.50
N GLU A 42 1.86 -0.11 -3.57
CA GLU A 42 2.02 1.35 -3.48
C GLU A 42 0.84 2.01 -2.75
N ALA A 43 -0.39 1.62 -3.10
CA ALA A 43 -1.58 2.14 -2.43
C ALA A 43 -1.72 1.70 -0.96
N ALA A 44 -1.15 0.54 -0.58
CA ALA A 44 -1.15 0.07 0.80
C ALA A 44 -0.07 0.74 1.66
N GLU A 45 0.98 1.27 1.04
CA GLU A 45 2.01 2.08 1.71
C GLU A 45 1.57 3.53 1.95
N GLU A 46 0.55 4.00 1.24
CA GLU A 46 -0.03 5.33 1.47
C GLU A 46 -0.72 5.39 2.84
N LEU A 47 -0.39 6.43 3.62
CA LEU A 47 -1.11 6.72 4.85
C LEU A 47 -2.56 7.03 4.51
N THR A 48 -3.48 6.32 5.14
CA THR A 48 -4.90 6.61 5.02
C THR A 48 -5.21 7.95 5.69
N ASP A 49 -6.37 8.53 5.38
CA ASP A 49 -6.88 9.71 6.09
C ASP A 49 -6.97 9.48 7.61
N GLU A 50 -7.19 8.23 8.03
CA GLU A 50 -7.18 7.85 9.44
C GLU A 50 -5.78 7.90 10.03
N ASP A 51 -4.80 7.28 9.38
CA ASP A 51 -3.39 7.32 9.82
C ASP A 51 -2.87 8.76 9.93
N ILE A 52 -3.21 9.62 8.97
CA ILE A 52 -2.83 11.03 8.99
C ILE A 52 -3.43 11.74 10.21
N ARG A 53 -4.72 11.52 10.50
CA ARG A 53 -5.37 12.13 11.68
C ARG A 53 -4.73 11.67 12.98
N ASP A 54 -4.45 10.38 13.10
CA ASP A 54 -3.83 9.80 14.31
C ASP A 54 -2.43 10.39 14.53
N ILE A 55 -1.66 10.58 13.46
CA ILE A 55 -0.35 11.25 13.51
C ILE A 55 -0.51 12.72 13.93
N GLU A 56 -1.48 13.45 13.39
CA GLU A 56 -1.72 14.85 13.75
C GLU A 56 -2.12 15.00 15.23
N GLU A 57 -2.95 14.10 15.75
CA GLU A 57 -3.33 14.04 17.16
C GLU A 57 -2.11 13.75 18.05
N ALA A 58 -1.31 12.74 17.72
CA ALA A 58 -0.09 12.41 18.45
C ALA A 58 0.89 13.59 18.48
N ILE A 59 1.05 14.32 17.37
CA ILE A 59 1.87 15.54 17.32
C ILE A 59 1.30 16.63 18.24
N ALA A 60 -0.02 16.80 18.29
CA ALA A 60 -0.67 17.77 19.17
C ALA A 60 -0.49 17.42 20.65
N ASP A 61 -0.57 16.13 21.01
CA ASP A 61 -0.31 15.61 22.35
C ASP A 61 1.12 15.89 22.80
N ILE A 62 2.10 15.60 21.95
CA ILE A 62 3.52 15.90 22.21
C ILE A 62 3.72 17.39 22.48
N LYS A 63 3.16 18.25 21.61
CA LYS A 63 3.27 19.71 21.76
C LYS A 63 2.61 20.23 23.03
N ALA A 64 1.53 19.60 23.47
CA ALA A 64 0.84 19.94 24.70
C ALA A 64 1.46 19.32 25.97
N GLY A 65 2.53 18.53 25.82
CA GLY A 65 3.17 17.83 26.94
C GLY A 65 2.36 16.65 27.49
N ARG A 66 1.36 16.16 26.74
CA ARG A 66 0.58 14.95 27.07
C ARG A 66 1.36 13.71 26.67
N VAL A 67 2.50 13.48 27.31
CA VAL A 67 3.43 12.38 26.99
C VAL A 67 3.81 11.61 28.25
N TYR A 68 4.07 10.32 28.08
CA TYR A 68 4.69 9.48 29.10
C TYR A 68 6.15 9.23 28.74
N THR A 69 7.02 9.20 29.75
CA THR A 69 8.35 8.62 29.60
C THR A 69 8.25 7.10 29.52
N THR A 70 9.28 6.46 28.94
CA THR A 70 9.35 4.99 28.84
C THR A 70 9.17 4.31 30.20
N GLU A 71 9.75 4.87 31.27
CA GLU A 71 9.67 4.32 32.62
C GLU A 71 8.27 4.47 33.24
N GLU A 72 7.57 5.58 32.96
CA GLU A 72 6.18 5.76 33.40
C GLU A 72 5.25 4.79 32.67
N LEU A 73 5.42 4.64 31.36
CA LEU A 73 4.62 3.73 30.54
C LEU A 73 4.82 2.26 30.96
N LYS A 74 6.07 1.84 31.18
CA LYS A 74 6.39 0.50 31.69
C LYS A 74 5.70 0.19 33.01
N ARG A 75 5.71 1.15 33.94
CA ARG A 75 5.07 1.03 35.25
C ARG A 75 3.55 0.92 35.13
N GLU A 76 2.95 1.69 34.23
CA GLU A 76 1.51 1.64 33.97
C GLU A 76 1.08 0.31 33.34
N LEU A 77 1.89 -0.21 32.40
CA LEU A 77 1.62 -1.48 31.71
C LEU A 77 2.03 -2.73 32.52
N GLY A 78 2.74 -2.56 33.63
CA GLY A 78 3.23 -3.66 34.47
C GLY A 78 4.31 -4.51 33.79
N ILE A 79 5.13 -3.89 32.92
CA ILE A 79 6.19 -4.54 32.16
C ILE A 79 7.53 -3.95 32.65
N ASP A 80 8.27 -4.69 33.47
CA ASP A 80 9.62 -4.31 33.95
C ASP A 80 10.70 -4.55 32.87
#